data_AF-A0A1S3QYL2-F1
#
_entry.id   AF-A0A1S3QYL2-F1
#
_cell.length_a   1.000
_cell.length_b   1.000
_cell.length_c   1.000
_cell.angle_alpha   90.00
_cell.angle_beta   90.00
_cell.angle_gamma   90.00
#
_symmetry.space_group_name_H-M   'P 1'
#
loop_
_entity.id
_entity.type
_entity.pdbx_description
1 polymer ?
#
loop_
_entity_poly.entity_id
_entity_poly.type
_entity_poly.pdbx_seq_one_letter_code
_entity_poly.pdbx_strand_id
1 'polypeptide(L)'
;MEHFYRHLGDLIARGREVVICGDWNIAHKEADLKNWKGNLKNSGFLPEERAWLTRVFDELKWVDVYRRLAPAATGEGYTWWSNRGQAWAKNVGWRIDYHVASNGLAETARDAAIYKDARFSDHAPLTIDYDFTL
;
A
#
# COMPACT_ATOMS: atom_id res chain seq x y z
N MET A 1 -0.02 14.02 9.74
CA MET A 1 0.64 12.69 9.62
C MET A 1 1.66 12.41 10.73
N GLU A 2 2.26 13.41 11.37
CA GLU A 2 3.26 13.20 12.46
C GLU A 2 2.75 12.37 13.66
N HIS A 3 1.47 12.50 14.03
CA HIS A 3 0.89 11.66 15.09
C HIS A 3 0.97 10.16 14.73
N PHE A 4 0.62 9.80 13.49
CA PHE A 4 0.71 8.41 13.00
C PHE A 4 2.16 7.95 12.91
N TYR A 5 3.08 8.79 12.44
CA TYR A 5 4.50 8.46 12.39
C TYR A 5 5.05 8.06 13.77
N ARG A 6 4.75 8.85 14.81
CA ARG A 6 5.15 8.53 16.18
C ARG A 6 4.52 7.22 16.67
N HIS A 7 3.23 7.03 16.41
CA HIS A 7 2.55 5.80 16.79
C HIS A 7 3.17 4.55 16.14
N LEU A 8 3.52 4.63 14.85
CA LEU A 8 4.23 3.57 14.13
C LEU A 8 5.61 3.29 14.73
N GLY A 9 6.33 4.31 15.16
CA GLY A 9 7.61 4.15 15.87
C GLY A 9 7.43 3.44 17.22
N ASP A 10 6.42 3.84 18.01
CA ASP A 10 6.11 3.24 19.30
C ASP A 10 5.72 1.75 19.17
N LEU A 11 5.00 1.39 18.09
CA LEU A 11 4.63 0.00 17.81
C LEU A 11 5.87 -0.88 17.55
N ILE A 12 6.80 -0.41 16.71
CA ILE A 12 8.07 -1.12 16.45
C ILE A 12 8.89 -1.25 17.73
N ALA A 13 8.98 -0.18 18.53
CA ALA A 13 9.75 -0.17 19.78
C ALA A 13 9.24 -1.18 20.83
N ARG A 14 7.98 -1.61 20.75
CA ARG A 14 7.42 -2.65 21.63
C ARG A 14 7.89 -4.06 21.30
N GLY A 15 8.56 -4.27 20.17
CA GLY A 15 9.13 -5.56 19.78
C GLY A 15 8.10 -6.65 19.46
N ARG A 16 6.86 -6.27 19.14
CA ARG A 16 5.83 -7.21 18.68
C ARG A 16 5.80 -7.24 17.16
N GLU A 17 5.48 -8.41 16.61
CA GLU A 17 5.12 -8.51 15.20
C GLU A 17 3.73 -7.88 14.97
N VAL A 18 3.66 -7.00 13.97
CA VAL A 18 2.46 -6.19 13.66
C VAL A 18 2.28 -6.12 12.15
N VAL A 19 1.05 -6.29 11.70
CA VAL A 19 0.61 -5.90 10.36
C VAL A 19 -0.50 -4.87 10.48
N ILE A 20 -0.40 -3.81 9.68
CA ILE A 20 -1.40 -2.76 9.55
C ILE A 20 -2.01 -2.91 8.16
N CYS A 21 -3.20 -3.51 8.11
CA CYS A 21 -4.00 -3.63 6.91
C CYS A 21 -4.91 -2.40 6.78
N GLY A 22 -4.95 -1.80 5.60
CA GLY A 22 -5.98 -0.79 5.33
C GLY A 22 -5.76 0.03 4.07
N ASP A 23 -6.71 0.90 3.84
CA ASP A 23 -6.63 1.98 2.85
C ASP A 23 -5.88 3.17 3.46
N TRP A 24 -4.65 3.40 2.99
CA TRP A 24 -3.79 4.49 3.46
C TRP A 24 -4.06 5.79 2.70
N ASN A 25 -4.89 5.76 1.64
CA ASN A 25 -5.19 6.88 0.77
C ASN A 25 -3.98 7.56 0.12
N ILE A 26 -2.80 6.92 0.10
CA ILE A 26 -1.57 7.45 -0.49
C ILE A 26 -0.96 6.39 -1.40
N ALA A 27 -0.71 6.74 -2.67
CA ALA A 27 0.13 5.95 -3.56
C ALA A 27 1.60 6.37 -3.38
N HIS A 28 2.52 5.42 -3.16
CA HIS A 28 3.90 5.74 -2.78
C HIS A 28 4.76 6.21 -3.97
N LYS A 29 4.80 5.42 -5.04
CA LYS A 29 5.68 5.61 -6.20
C LYS A 29 4.88 5.87 -7.47
N GLU A 30 5.54 6.36 -8.51
CA GLU A 30 4.91 6.56 -9.82
C GLU A 30 4.31 5.27 -10.41
N ALA A 31 4.88 4.12 -10.06
CA ALA A 31 4.35 2.80 -10.45
C ALA A 31 3.00 2.47 -9.78
N ASP A 32 2.67 3.13 -8.67
CA ASP A 32 1.48 2.86 -7.86
C ASP A 32 0.22 3.57 -8.38
N LEU A 33 0.28 4.30 -9.50
CA LEU A 33 -0.89 4.89 -10.15
C LEU A 33 -0.68 5.16 -11.63
N LYS A 34 -1.75 5.04 -12.42
CA LYS A 34 -1.67 5.13 -13.89
C LYS A 34 -1.24 6.50 -14.42
N ASN A 35 -1.84 7.58 -13.88
CA ASN A 35 -1.70 8.94 -14.39
C ASN A 35 -0.92 9.83 -13.41
N TRP A 36 0.23 9.35 -12.93
CA TRP A 36 0.99 10.00 -11.85
C TRP A 36 1.33 11.47 -12.12
N LYS A 37 1.73 11.82 -13.36
CA LYS A 37 2.09 13.21 -13.74
C LYS A 37 0.96 14.20 -13.47
N GLY A 38 -0.27 13.81 -13.78
CA GLY A 38 -1.46 14.65 -13.58
C GLY A 38 -1.93 14.71 -12.13
N ASN A 39 -1.40 13.85 -11.26
CA ASN A 39 -1.82 13.72 -9.87
C ASN A 39 -0.80 14.24 -8.85
N LEU A 40 0.35 14.78 -9.29
CA LEU A 40 1.37 15.37 -8.42
C LEU A 40 0.87 16.49 -7.49
N LYS A 41 -0.30 17.07 -7.76
CA LYS A 41 -0.93 18.13 -6.97
C LYS A 41 -2.25 17.70 -6.32
N ASN A 42 -2.59 16.41 -6.40
CA ASN A 42 -3.82 15.86 -5.86
C ASN A 42 -3.50 15.03 -4.61
N SER A 43 -4.35 15.12 -3.58
CA SER A 43 -4.23 14.27 -2.41
C SER A 43 -4.27 12.79 -2.81
N GLY A 44 -3.44 12.02 -2.12
CA GLY A 44 -3.05 10.65 -2.41
C GLY A 44 -1.80 10.51 -3.27
N PHE A 45 -1.27 11.60 -3.84
CA PHE A 45 0.02 11.59 -4.54
C PHE A 45 0.81 12.90 -4.38
N LEU A 46 0.51 13.69 -3.34
CA LEU A 46 1.26 14.90 -3.03
C LEU A 46 2.72 14.56 -2.67
N PRO A 47 3.69 15.46 -2.93
CA PRO A 47 5.08 15.25 -2.57
C PRO A 47 5.28 14.89 -1.09
N GLU A 48 4.59 15.59 -0.20
CA GLU A 48 4.63 15.40 1.25
C GLU A 48 3.99 14.09 1.74
N GLU A 49 2.93 13.60 1.08
CA GLU A 49 2.31 12.30 1.38
C GLU A 49 3.26 11.15 1.00
N ARG A 50 3.88 11.23 -0.19
CA ARG A 50 4.86 10.25 -0.66
C ARG A 50 6.12 10.27 0.19
N ALA A 51 6.61 11.46 0.53
CA ALA A 51 7.76 11.63 1.41
C ALA A 51 7.47 11.04 2.80
N TRP A 52 6.24 11.17 3.31
CA TRP A 52 5.85 10.56 4.56
C TRP A 52 5.90 9.03 4.52
N LEU A 53 5.39 8.39 3.46
CA LEU A 53 5.55 6.94 3.27
C LEU A 53 7.02 6.52 3.16
N THR A 54 7.84 7.28 2.42
CA THR A 54 9.29 7.07 2.36
C THR A 54 9.92 7.08 3.75
N ARG A 55 9.56 8.05 4.61
CA ARG A 55 10.06 8.08 5.99
C ARG A 55 9.60 6.86 6.80
N VAL A 56 8.34 6.44 6.67
CA VAL A 56 7.83 5.24 7.35
C VAL A 56 8.62 3.99 6.96
N PHE A 57 8.92 3.80 5.68
CA PHE A 57 9.63 2.61 5.20
C PHE A 57 11.16 2.69 5.45
N ASP A 58 11.76 3.86 5.22
CA ASP A 58 13.22 4.00 5.25
C ASP A 58 13.76 4.30 6.66
N GLU A 59 13.07 5.13 7.45
CA GLU A 59 13.53 5.55 8.79
C GLU A 59 13.03 4.58 9.87
N LEU A 60 11.73 4.27 9.86
CA LEU A 60 11.11 3.38 10.86
C LEU A 60 11.22 1.89 10.51
N LYS A 61 11.68 1.56 9.30
CA LYS A 61 11.90 0.17 8.83
C LYS A 61 10.62 -0.68 8.76
N TRP A 62 9.47 -0.04 8.58
CA TRP A 62 8.25 -0.76 8.20
C TRP A 62 8.36 -1.28 6.77
N VAL A 63 7.64 -2.36 6.47
CA VAL A 63 7.70 -3.02 5.16
C VAL A 63 6.35 -2.95 4.46
N ASP A 64 6.32 -2.35 3.27
CA ASP A 64 5.24 -2.55 2.28
C ASP A 64 5.35 -3.97 1.72
N VAL A 65 4.50 -4.88 2.23
CA VAL A 65 4.63 -6.31 1.96
C VAL A 65 4.30 -6.64 0.49
N TYR A 66 3.30 -5.97 -0.10
CA TYR A 66 2.97 -6.14 -1.51
C TYR A 66 4.16 -5.77 -2.40
N ARG A 67 4.78 -4.60 -2.15
CA ARG A 67 5.94 -4.15 -2.93
C ARG A 67 7.17 -5.04 -2.73
N ARG A 68 7.34 -5.65 -1.55
CA ARG A 68 8.42 -6.63 -1.31
C ARG A 68 8.25 -7.87 -2.18
N LEU A 69 7.04 -8.40 -2.28
CA LEU A 69 6.74 -9.61 -3.08
C LEU A 69 6.68 -9.33 -4.58
N ALA A 70 6.21 -8.14 -4.97
CA ALA A 70 6.02 -7.74 -6.36
C ALA A 70 6.76 -6.41 -6.69
N PRO A 71 8.11 -6.39 -6.67
CA PRO A 71 8.89 -5.15 -6.77
C PRO A 71 8.69 -4.41 -8.10
N ALA A 72 8.45 -5.14 -9.18
CA ALA A 72 8.23 -4.58 -10.52
C ALA A 72 6.75 -4.24 -10.81
N ALA A 73 5.83 -4.51 -9.89
CA ALA A 73 4.41 -4.40 -10.19
C ALA A 73 3.94 -2.98 -10.48
N THR A 74 3.04 -2.85 -11.45
CA THR A 74 2.41 -1.59 -11.85
C THR A 74 0.88 -1.71 -11.80
N GLY A 75 0.19 -1.68 -12.94
CA GLY A 75 -1.27 -1.63 -13.01
C GLY A 75 -2.01 -2.91 -12.59
N GLU A 76 -1.31 -4.03 -12.53
CA GLU A 76 -1.79 -5.25 -11.88
C GLU A 76 -1.96 -5.06 -10.37
N GLY A 77 -1.11 -4.23 -9.75
CA GLY A 77 -1.11 -3.97 -8.31
C GLY A 77 -2.01 -2.85 -7.83
N TYR A 78 -2.77 -2.20 -8.72
CA TYR A 78 -3.76 -1.21 -8.32
C TYR A 78 -4.87 -1.86 -7.50
N THR A 79 -5.30 -1.17 -6.46
CA THR A 79 -6.31 -1.61 -5.49
C THR A 79 -7.55 -0.73 -5.50
N TRP A 80 -7.50 0.47 -6.11
CA TRP A 80 -8.63 1.40 -6.17
C TRP A 80 -8.83 2.01 -7.56
N TRP A 81 -10.10 2.21 -7.94
CA TRP A 81 -10.50 2.92 -9.16
C TRP A 81 -11.72 3.80 -8.90
N SER A 82 -11.64 5.07 -9.30
CA SER A 82 -12.77 6.00 -9.20
C SER A 82 -14.04 5.45 -9.85
N ASN A 83 -15.19 5.66 -9.20
CA ASN A 83 -16.50 5.38 -9.78
C ASN A 83 -16.86 6.30 -10.96
N ARG A 84 -16.05 7.31 -11.27
CA ARG A 84 -16.28 8.24 -12.36
C ARG A 84 -15.77 7.68 -13.70
N GLY A 85 -16.62 7.77 -14.72
CA GLY A 85 -16.25 7.43 -16.10
C GLY A 85 -15.93 5.95 -16.26
N GLN A 86 -14.81 5.66 -16.93
CA GLN A 86 -14.39 4.31 -17.32
C GLN A 86 -13.08 3.90 -16.63
N ALA A 87 -12.86 4.36 -15.39
CA ALA A 87 -11.58 4.17 -14.69
C ALA A 87 -11.22 2.68 -14.54
N TRP A 88 -12.16 1.84 -14.09
CA TRP A 88 -11.96 0.40 -13.98
C TRP A 88 -11.63 -0.23 -15.34
N ALA A 89 -12.49 -0.02 -16.34
CA ALA A 89 -12.33 -0.60 -17.69
C ALA A 89 -11.03 -0.19 -18.39
N LYS A 90 -10.52 1.02 -18.12
CA LYS A 90 -9.26 1.54 -18.68
C LYS A 90 -8.04 1.33 -17.78
N ASN A 91 -8.22 0.62 -16.66
CA ASN A 91 -7.23 0.46 -15.60
C ASN A 91 -6.55 1.77 -15.16
N VAL A 92 -7.34 2.83 -15.01
CA VAL A 92 -6.91 4.11 -14.42
C VAL A 92 -7.02 3.99 -12.90
N GLY A 93 -6.17 3.13 -12.35
CA GLY A 93 -6.18 2.76 -10.93
C GLY A 93 -5.01 3.34 -10.15
N TRP A 94 -5.11 3.13 -8.84
CA TRP A 94 -4.15 3.51 -7.81
C TRP A 94 -3.96 2.33 -6.86
N ARG A 95 -2.76 2.17 -6.31
CA ARG A 95 -2.49 1.27 -5.18
C ARG A 95 -2.40 2.11 -3.92
N ILE A 96 -3.47 2.09 -3.14
CA ILE A 96 -3.60 2.86 -1.89
C ILE A 96 -3.95 1.96 -0.69
N ASP A 97 -4.22 0.68 -0.94
CA ASP A 97 -4.44 -0.32 0.09
C ASP A 97 -3.15 -1.11 0.34
N TYR A 98 -2.81 -1.29 1.62
CA TYR A 98 -1.54 -1.86 2.04
C TYR A 98 -1.72 -2.90 3.14
N HIS A 99 -0.80 -3.86 3.15
CA HIS A 99 -0.31 -4.46 4.37
C HIS A 99 1.06 -3.85 4.66
N VAL A 100 1.14 -3.04 5.72
CA VAL A 100 2.42 -2.51 6.23
C VAL A 100 2.79 -3.29 7.48
N ALA A 101 3.89 -4.03 7.44
CA ALA A 101 4.26 -4.97 8.49
C ALA A 101 5.63 -4.68 9.10
N SER A 102 5.83 -5.12 10.35
CA SER A 102 7.14 -5.25 10.96
C SER A 102 8.01 -6.21 10.14
N ASN A 103 9.34 -6.05 10.22
CA ASN A 103 10.25 -6.80 9.36
C ASN A 103 10.15 -8.33 9.54
N GLY A 104 10.05 -8.82 10.78
CA GLY A 104 9.95 -10.25 11.09
C GLY A 104 8.71 -10.89 10.46
N LEU A 105 7.54 -10.27 10.63
CA LEU A 105 6.30 -10.73 10.00
C LEU A 105 6.37 -10.64 8.47
N ALA A 106 6.93 -9.55 7.93
CA ALA A 106 7.09 -9.39 6.49
C ALA A 106 8.00 -10.46 5.85
N GLU A 107 8.96 -11.03 6.59
CA GLU A 107 9.81 -12.14 6.12
C GLU A 107 9.05 -13.46 5.96
N THR A 108 7.92 -13.60 6.63
CA THR A 108 7.05 -14.77 6.50
C THR A 108 6.10 -14.68 5.31
N ALA A 109 5.95 -13.50 4.68
CA ALA A 109 5.07 -13.34 3.53
C ALA A 109 5.55 -14.20 2.35
N ARG A 110 4.62 -14.89 1.68
CA ARG A 110 4.90 -15.84 0.59
C ARG A 110 4.25 -15.46 -0.73
N ASP A 111 3.02 -14.97 -0.67
CA ASP A 111 2.27 -14.59 -1.86
C ASP A 111 1.39 -13.35 -1.60
N ALA A 112 1.07 -12.63 -2.66
CA ALA A 112 0.16 -11.50 -2.62
C ALA A 112 -0.69 -11.42 -3.89
N ALA A 113 -1.98 -11.16 -3.73
CA ALA A 113 -2.92 -11.04 -4.84
C ALA A 113 -3.84 -9.84 -4.66
N ILE A 114 -4.26 -9.26 -5.79
CA ILE A 114 -5.36 -8.29 -5.84
C ILE A 114 -6.55 -8.98 -6.49
N TYR A 115 -7.61 -9.21 -5.74
CA TYR A 115 -8.79 -9.92 -6.22
C TYR A 115 -9.64 -9.03 -7.13
N LYS A 116 -9.78 -9.39 -8.41
CA LYS A 116 -10.54 -8.62 -9.42
C LYS A 116 -11.61 -9.43 -10.16
N ASP A 117 -11.83 -10.69 -9.79
CA ASP A 117 -12.79 -11.58 -10.46
C ASP A 117 -14.26 -11.14 -10.25
N ALA A 118 -14.53 -10.52 -9.10
CA ALA A 118 -15.79 -9.86 -8.83
C ALA A 118 -15.53 -8.49 -8.19
N ARG A 119 -16.46 -7.57 -8.39
CA ARG A 119 -16.37 -6.20 -7.89
C ARG A 119 -17.38 -5.96 -6.78
N PHE A 120 -16.87 -5.71 -5.58
CA PHE A 120 -17.69 -5.44 -4.39
C PHE A 120 -17.65 -3.96 -3.97
N SER A 121 -16.65 -3.22 -4.44
CA SER A 121 -16.35 -1.84 -4.06
C SER A 121 -15.66 -1.12 -5.24
N ASP A 122 -15.35 0.17 -5.06
CA ASP A 122 -14.32 0.86 -5.84
C ASP A 122 -12.90 0.43 -5.47
N HIS A 123 -12.75 -0.30 -4.35
CA HIS A 123 -11.55 -1.05 -4.00
C HIS A 123 -11.63 -2.53 -4.43
N ALA A 124 -10.46 -3.11 -4.71
CA ALA A 124 -10.23 -4.54 -4.86
C ALA A 124 -9.50 -5.08 -3.61
N PRO A 125 -9.94 -6.23 -3.05
CA PRO A 125 -9.26 -6.83 -1.91
C PRO A 125 -7.78 -7.13 -2.20
N LEU A 126 -6.89 -6.66 -1.33
CA LEU A 126 -5.50 -7.09 -1.24
C LEU A 126 -5.43 -8.26 -0.26
N THR A 127 -4.91 -9.40 -0.72
CA THR A 127 -4.62 -10.57 0.13
C THR A 127 -3.13 -10.82 0.17
N ILE A 128 -2.62 -11.22 1.32
CA ILE A 128 -1.23 -11.65 1.50
C ILE A 128 -1.23 -12.90 2.37
N ASP A 129 -0.53 -13.92 1.89
CA ASP A 129 -0.34 -15.18 2.61
C ASP A 129 0.96 -15.12 3.41
N TYR A 130 0.85 -15.34 4.72
CA TYR A 130 1.97 -15.36 5.65
C TYR A 130 2.19 -16.78 6.17
N ASP A 131 3.43 -17.23 6.10
CA ASP A 131 3.93 -18.43 6.77
C ASP A 131 4.18 -18.14 8.26
N PHE A 132 3.12 -17.73 8.96
CA PHE A 132 3.13 -17.30 10.35
C PHE A 132 2.08 -18.06 11.16
N THR A 133 2.46 -18.56 12.33
CA THR A 133 1.54 -19.25 13.24
C THR A 133 0.91 -18.24 14.19
N LEU A 134 -0.41 -18.08 14.12
CA LEU A 134 -1.23 -17.20 14.96
C LEU A 134 -1.38 -17.71 16.40
#